data_AF-A0AAD5GQ09-F1
#
_entry.id   AF-A0AAD5GQ09-F1
#
_cell.length_a   1.000
_cell.length_b   1.000
_cell.length_c   1.000
_cell.angle_alpha   90.00
_cell.angle_beta   90.00
_cell.angle_gamma   90.00
#
_symmetry.space_group_name_H-M   'P 1'
#
loop_
_entity.id
_entity.type
_entity.pdbx_description
1 polymer ?
#
loop_
_entity_poly.entity_id
_entity_poly.type
_entity_poly.pdbx_seq_one_letter_code
_entity_poly.pdbx_strand_id
1 'polypeptide(L)'
;VLRRLAQNREAARKSRLRKKAYVQQLENSRIKLTQLEQELKRARQQGMFIASGVSGDQSNLVGGNGALAFDLEYARWLDDHQRLINDVRSAVNSHLPDNELRLLVEAVMSHYDEKFRLKSIAAKSDVFHMLSGMWKSPAERCFMWIGGFRSSELLKILGNHLEPLTDQQLMGICNLQQSSQQAEDALSQGMEALQQSLVDTLSAGFTSSGNVADYMGQMAIAMGKLTTLENFLHQADLLRQQTLQQLHRILTTRQAARALLVISDYMSRLRALSSLWLARPKD
;
A
#
# COMPACT_ATOMS: atom_id res chain seq x y z
N VAL A 1 -24.80 36.00 66.70
CA VAL A 1 -25.70 35.29 65.74
C VAL A 1 -25.81 36.00 64.38
N LEU A 2 -26.08 37.32 64.33
CA LEU A 2 -26.26 38.08 63.07
C LEU A 2 -25.07 38.02 62.08
N ARG A 3 -23.82 38.09 62.58
CA ARG A 3 -22.61 38.03 61.73
C ARG A 3 -22.42 36.68 61.04
N ARG A 4 -22.76 35.57 61.71
CA ARG A 4 -22.71 34.22 61.13
C ARG A 4 -23.78 34.03 60.06
N LEU A 5 -24.98 34.58 60.26
CA LEU A 5 -26.05 34.54 59.24
C LEU A 5 -25.68 35.32 57.97
N ALA A 6 -25.04 36.49 58.12
CA ALA A 6 -24.56 37.27 56.99
C ALA A 6 -23.48 36.52 56.19
N GLN A 7 -22.50 35.93 56.86
CA GLN A 7 -21.46 35.11 56.23
C GLN A 7 -22.03 33.88 55.52
N ASN A 8 -23.03 33.22 56.11
CA ASN A 8 -23.69 32.06 55.49
C ASN A 8 -24.48 32.45 54.23
N ARG A 9 -25.15 33.62 54.24
CA ARG A 9 -25.82 34.18 53.05
C ARG A 9 -24.83 34.50 51.94
N GLU A 10 -23.67 35.06 52.28
CA GLU A 10 -22.64 35.39 51.30
C GLU A 10 -21.97 34.13 50.72
N ALA A 11 -21.67 33.13 51.57
CA ALA A 11 -21.14 31.84 51.16
C ALA A 11 -22.13 31.09 50.24
N ALA A 12 -23.43 31.11 50.55
CA ALA A 12 -24.47 30.54 49.71
C ALA A 12 -24.56 31.25 48.35
N ARG A 13 -24.43 32.59 48.31
CA ARG A 13 -24.41 33.36 47.04
C ARG A 13 -23.19 33.01 46.19
N LYS A 14 -21.99 32.94 46.80
CA LYS A 14 -20.75 32.55 46.10
C LYS A 14 -20.82 31.11 45.58
N SER A 15 -21.37 30.18 46.37
CA SER A 15 -21.60 28.79 45.95
C SER A 15 -22.56 28.70 44.76
N ARG A 16 -23.68 29.43 44.80
CA ARG A 16 -24.63 29.51 43.68
C ARG A 16 -23.98 30.06 42.40
N LEU A 17 -23.17 31.11 42.52
CA LEU A 17 -22.46 31.68 41.36
C LEU A 17 -21.45 30.70 40.75
N ARG A 18 -20.68 29.98 41.58
CA ARG A 18 -19.74 28.95 41.11
C ARG A 18 -20.47 27.80 40.43
N LYS A 19 -21.57 27.31 41.02
CA LYS A 19 -22.40 26.27 40.40
C LYS A 19 -22.99 26.73 39.07
N LYS A 20 -23.48 27.98 38.99
CA LYS A 20 -24.01 28.54 37.74
C LYS A 20 -22.93 28.64 36.66
N ALA A 21 -21.73 29.10 37.00
CA ALA A 21 -20.60 29.15 36.07
C ALA A 21 -20.19 27.75 35.59
N TYR A 22 -20.16 26.77 36.49
CA TYR A 22 -19.82 25.38 36.16
C TYR A 22 -20.86 24.73 35.24
N VAL A 23 -22.16 24.93 35.51
CA VAL A 23 -23.25 24.45 34.64
C VAL A 23 -23.13 25.07 33.25
N GLN A 24 -22.86 26.36 33.16
CA GLN A 24 -22.69 27.04 31.87
C GLN A 24 -21.45 26.54 31.11
N GLN A 25 -20.38 26.20 31.82
CA GLN A 25 -19.21 25.55 31.20
C GLN A 25 -19.55 24.15 30.67
N LEU A 26 -20.35 23.36 31.40
CA LEU A 26 -20.79 22.04 30.95
C LEU A 26 -21.70 22.13 29.71
N GLU A 27 -22.61 23.11 29.67
CA GLU A 27 -23.44 23.37 28.48
C GLU A 27 -22.59 23.72 27.26
N ASN A 28 -21.59 24.59 27.43
CA ASN A 28 -20.64 24.95 26.37
C ASN A 28 -19.83 23.73 25.90
N SER A 29 -19.35 22.90 26.83
CA SER A 29 -18.63 21.66 26.49
C SER A 29 -19.52 20.66 25.76
N ARG A 30 -20.79 20.52 26.16
CA ARG A 30 -21.77 19.65 25.48
C ARG A 30 -21.96 20.07 24.02
N ILE A 31 -22.16 21.37 23.78
CA ILE A 31 -22.33 21.91 22.43
C ILE A 31 -21.08 21.65 21.56
N LYS A 32 -19.89 21.91 22.10
CA LYS A 32 -18.63 21.61 21.40
C LYS A 32 -18.49 20.12 21.07
N LEU A 33 -18.87 19.25 22.00
CA LEU A 33 -18.79 17.81 21.80
C LEU A 33 -19.76 17.35 20.71
N THR A 34 -20.99 17.87 20.69
CA THR A 34 -21.94 17.63 19.60
C THR A 34 -21.43 18.15 18.25
N GLN A 35 -20.76 19.31 18.23
CA GLN A 35 -20.16 19.85 17.01
C GLN A 35 -19.01 18.97 16.51
N LEU A 36 -18.12 18.53 17.40
CA LEU A 36 -17.03 17.62 17.07
C LEU A 36 -17.55 16.24 16.61
N GLU A 37 -18.62 15.73 17.21
CA GLU A 37 -19.26 14.49 16.75
C GLU A 37 -19.87 14.65 15.36
N GLN A 38 -20.47 15.81 15.04
CA GLN A 38 -20.96 16.10 13.69
C GLN A 38 -19.81 16.24 12.69
N GLU A 39 -18.72 16.92 13.06
CA GLU A 39 -17.52 17.04 12.22
C GLU A 39 -16.86 15.68 12.00
N LEU A 40 -16.80 14.82 13.02
CA LEU A 40 -16.27 13.47 12.92
C LEU A 40 -17.17 12.57 12.07
N LYS A 41 -18.50 12.68 12.18
CA LYS A 41 -19.45 12.01 11.28
C LYS A 41 -19.28 12.51 9.84
N ARG A 42 -19.13 13.82 9.61
CA ARG A 42 -18.85 14.41 8.29
C ARG A 42 -17.51 13.92 7.73
N ALA A 43 -16.45 13.90 8.54
CA ALA A 43 -15.13 13.42 8.14
C ALA A 43 -15.13 11.91 7.84
N ARG A 44 -15.90 11.11 8.58
CA ARG A 44 -16.12 9.68 8.27
C ARG A 44 -16.93 9.49 7.01
N GLN A 45 -17.95 10.32 6.77
CA GLN A 45 -18.70 10.30 5.52
C GLN A 45 -17.81 10.72 4.35
N GLN A 46 -17.03 11.78 4.47
CA GLN A 46 -16.01 12.18 3.48
C GLN A 46 -14.97 11.07 3.27
N GLY A 47 -14.51 10.39 4.32
CA GLY A 47 -13.62 9.24 4.23
C GLY A 47 -14.27 8.02 3.56
N MET A 48 -15.59 7.81 3.74
CA MET A 48 -16.38 6.82 3.02
C MET A 48 -16.61 7.20 1.55
N PHE A 49 -16.76 8.49 1.23
CA PHE A 49 -16.84 9.00 -0.16
C PHE A 49 -15.49 8.96 -0.89
N ILE A 50 -14.37 8.90 -0.17
CA ILE A 50 -13.05 8.59 -0.76
C ILE A 50 -12.93 7.07 -1.02
N ALA A 51 -13.54 6.23 -0.19
CA ALA A 51 -13.56 4.77 -0.39
C ALA A 51 -14.64 4.27 -1.37
N SER A 52 -15.65 5.08 -1.66
CA SER A 52 -16.73 4.81 -2.61
C SER A 52 -16.92 6.06 -3.46
N GLY A 53 -16.37 6.03 -4.67
CA GLY A 53 -16.01 7.22 -5.43
C GLY A 53 -17.12 8.22 -5.79
N VAL A 54 -16.61 9.41 -6.10
CA VAL A 54 -17.16 10.53 -6.90
C VAL A 54 -17.61 11.79 -6.13
N SER A 55 -16.98 12.90 -6.58
CA SER A 55 -17.27 14.34 -6.41
C SER A 55 -17.13 14.92 -5.00
N GLY A 56 -16.39 16.01 -4.78
CA GLY A 56 -15.68 16.91 -5.68
C GLY A 56 -15.55 18.23 -4.96
N ASP A 57 -14.32 18.67 -4.68
CA ASP A 57 -13.97 20.08 -4.73
C ASP A 57 -12.45 20.22 -4.78
N GLN A 58 -11.97 20.89 -5.82
CA GLN A 58 -10.55 21.16 -6.02
C GLN A 58 -10.15 22.35 -5.16
N SER A 59 -9.32 22.12 -4.14
CA SER A 59 -8.25 23.06 -3.81
C SER A 59 -7.17 22.40 -2.95
N ASN A 60 -5.92 22.48 -3.42
CA ASN A 60 -4.66 22.43 -2.63
C ASN A 60 -3.97 21.10 -2.31
N LEU A 61 -3.84 20.14 -3.23
CA LEU A 61 -2.88 19.02 -3.06
C LEU A 61 -2.13 18.69 -4.35
N VAL A 62 -1.08 19.47 -4.66
CA VAL A 62 -0.16 19.21 -5.79
C VAL A 62 0.54 17.83 -5.68
N GLY A 63 0.62 17.24 -4.48
CA GLY A 63 1.09 15.86 -4.26
C GLY A 63 0.00 14.78 -4.22
N GLY A 64 -1.27 15.14 -4.00
CA GLY A 64 -2.37 14.17 -3.84
C GLY A 64 -2.94 13.67 -5.17
N ASN A 65 -2.67 14.38 -6.27
CA ASN A 65 -3.20 14.01 -7.58
C ASN A 65 -2.51 12.77 -8.17
N GLY A 66 -1.22 12.57 -7.90
CA GLY A 66 -0.45 11.44 -8.44
C GLY A 66 -0.89 10.08 -7.88
N ALA A 67 -1.11 10.01 -6.56
CA ALA A 67 -1.58 8.79 -5.90
C ALA A 67 -2.99 8.38 -6.38
N LEU A 68 -3.92 9.33 -6.45
CA LEU A 68 -5.28 9.09 -6.95
C LEU A 68 -5.30 8.72 -8.43
N ALA A 69 -4.47 9.38 -9.25
CA ALA A 69 -4.34 9.04 -10.66
C ALA A 69 -3.82 7.60 -10.85
N PHE A 70 -2.79 7.21 -10.09
CA PHE A 70 -2.28 5.86 -10.10
C PHE A 70 -3.34 4.84 -9.65
N ASP A 71 -4.09 5.11 -8.58
CA ASP A 71 -5.12 4.19 -8.10
C ASP A 71 -6.22 3.95 -9.15
N LEU A 72 -6.61 4.99 -9.88
CA LEU A 72 -7.57 4.89 -10.99
C LEU A 72 -7.00 4.09 -12.17
N GLU A 73 -5.75 4.34 -12.56
CA GLU A 73 -5.08 3.59 -13.64
C GLU A 73 -4.85 2.13 -13.24
N TYR A 74 -4.50 1.87 -11.99
CA TYR A 74 -4.32 0.53 -11.46
C TYR A 74 -5.65 -0.25 -11.40
N ALA A 75 -6.75 0.40 -11.04
CA ALA A 75 -8.08 -0.21 -11.08
C ALA A 75 -8.45 -0.62 -12.52
N ARG A 76 -8.22 0.25 -13.51
CA ARG A 76 -8.41 -0.10 -14.93
C ARG A 76 -7.51 -1.25 -15.37
N TRP A 77 -6.24 -1.21 -14.97
CA TRP A 77 -5.29 -2.28 -15.24
C TRP A 77 -5.76 -3.63 -14.67
N LEU A 78 -6.37 -3.64 -13.49
CA LEU A 78 -6.93 -4.84 -12.86
C LEU A 78 -8.13 -5.39 -13.66
N ASP A 79 -9.02 -4.53 -14.13
CA ASP A 79 -10.16 -4.92 -14.96
C ASP A 79 -9.68 -5.54 -16.29
N ASP A 80 -8.70 -4.90 -16.93
CA ASP A 80 -8.05 -5.39 -18.15
C ASP A 80 -7.32 -6.73 -17.91
N HIS A 81 -6.61 -6.83 -16.79
CA HIS A 81 -5.93 -8.07 -16.40
C HIS A 81 -6.93 -9.22 -16.22
N GLN A 82 -8.08 -8.95 -15.60
CA GLN A 82 -9.11 -9.98 -15.41
C GLN A 82 -9.67 -10.47 -16.75
N ARG A 83 -9.86 -9.57 -17.73
CA ARG A 83 -10.27 -9.95 -19.10
C ARG A 83 -9.22 -10.83 -19.77
N LEU A 84 -7.97 -10.38 -19.82
CA LEU A 84 -6.86 -11.15 -20.42
C LEU A 84 -6.69 -12.53 -19.77
N ILE A 85 -6.80 -12.62 -18.45
CA ILE A 85 -6.70 -13.90 -17.74
C ILE A 85 -7.88 -14.82 -18.04
N ASN A 86 -9.08 -14.28 -18.25
CA ASN A 86 -10.23 -15.08 -18.68
C ASN A 86 -10.03 -15.62 -20.11
N ASP A 87 -9.44 -14.83 -21.01
CA ASP A 87 -9.12 -15.26 -22.37
C ASP A 87 -8.06 -16.38 -22.35
N VAL A 88 -6.99 -16.23 -21.57
CA VAL A 88 -5.99 -17.29 -21.36
C VAL A 88 -6.64 -18.55 -20.79
N ARG A 89 -7.52 -18.41 -19.78
CA ARG A 89 -8.21 -19.55 -19.16
C ARG A 89 -9.09 -20.28 -20.17
N SER A 90 -9.84 -19.53 -20.98
CA SER A 90 -10.65 -20.09 -22.06
C SER A 90 -9.80 -20.83 -23.08
N ALA A 91 -8.72 -20.20 -23.56
CA ALA A 91 -7.79 -20.77 -24.53
C ALA A 91 -7.11 -22.07 -24.05
N VAL A 92 -6.71 -22.12 -22.77
CA VAL A 92 -6.15 -23.32 -22.16
C VAL A 92 -7.19 -24.44 -22.08
N ASN A 93 -8.42 -24.13 -21.69
CA ASN A 93 -9.51 -25.10 -21.54
C ASN A 93 -10.03 -25.63 -22.87
N SER A 94 -10.06 -24.80 -23.91
CA SER A 94 -10.45 -25.21 -25.27
C SER A 94 -9.31 -25.84 -26.06
N HIS A 95 -8.15 -26.05 -25.43
CA HIS A 95 -6.96 -26.62 -26.06
C HIS A 95 -6.53 -25.89 -27.34
N LEU A 96 -6.55 -24.55 -27.34
CA LEU A 96 -6.06 -23.78 -28.48
C LEU A 96 -4.60 -24.16 -28.82
N PRO A 97 -4.24 -24.07 -30.11
CA PRO A 97 -2.90 -24.37 -30.57
C PRO A 97 -1.88 -23.41 -29.96
N ASP A 98 -0.66 -23.89 -29.78
CA ASP A 98 0.38 -23.19 -29.01
C ASP A 98 0.77 -21.82 -29.61
N ASN A 99 0.58 -21.61 -30.92
CA ASN A 99 0.82 -20.32 -31.57
C ASN A 99 -0.17 -19.24 -31.10
N GLU A 100 -1.47 -19.56 -31.03
CA GLU A 100 -2.50 -18.64 -30.54
C GLU A 100 -2.36 -18.41 -29.03
N LEU A 101 -2.08 -19.48 -28.28
CA LEU A 101 -1.83 -19.38 -26.85
C LEU A 101 -0.60 -18.51 -26.54
N ARG A 102 0.44 -18.56 -27.39
CA ARG A 102 1.64 -17.72 -27.25
C ARG A 102 1.29 -16.23 -27.32
N LEU A 103 0.43 -15.82 -28.25
CA LEU A 103 0.01 -14.43 -28.37
C LEU A 103 -0.69 -13.93 -27.10
N LEU A 104 -1.52 -14.77 -26.47
CA LEU A 104 -2.17 -14.43 -25.21
C LEU A 104 -1.18 -14.36 -24.04
N VAL A 105 -0.21 -15.29 -23.97
CA VAL A 105 0.87 -15.25 -22.97
C VAL A 105 1.69 -13.97 -23.13
N GLU A 106 2.09 -13.63 -24.35
CA GLU A 106 2.83 -12.40 -24.66
C GLU A 106 2.01 -11.15 -24.29
N ALA A 107 0.71 -11.13 -24.59
CA ALA A 107 -0.17 -10.03 -24.21
C ALA A 107 -0.23 -9.83 -22.68
N VAL A 108 -0.32 -10.91 -21.90
CA VAL A 108 -0.28 -10.83 -20.42
C VAL A 108 1.08 -10.37 -19.93
N MET A 109 2.18 -10.83 -20.54
CA MET A 109 3.53 -10.39 -20.18
C MET A 109 3.71 -8.89 -20.42
N SER A 110 3.29 -8.37 -21.58
CA SER A 110 3.28 -6.93 -21.86
C SER A 110 2.37 -6.15 -20.92
N HIS A 111 1.24 -6.75 -20.47
CA HIS A 111 0.38 -6.14 -19.47
C HIS A 111 1.09 -5.99 -18.11
N TYR A 112 1.92 -6.96 -17.72
CA TYR A 112 2.77 -6.81 -16.53
C TYR A 112 3.84 -5.73 -16.69
N ASP A 113 4.46 -5.61 -17.88
CA ASP A 113 5.41 -4.53 -18.16
C ASP A 113 4.76 -3.15 -18.00
N GLU A 114 3.53 -3.00 -18.50
CA GLU A 114 2.75 -1.77 -18.33
C GLU A 114 2.49 -1.44 -16.87
N LYS A 115 2.14 -2.45 -16.05
CA LYS A 115 1.99 -2.25 -14.60
C LYS A 115 3.24 -1.65 -13.96
N PHE A 116 4.42 -2.18 -14.29
CA PHE A 116 5.68 -1.68 -13.73
C PHE A 116 6.02 -0.28 -14.25
N ARG A 117 5.65 0.04 -15.49
CA ARG A 117 5.74 1.40 -16.04
C ARG A 117 4.87 2.39 -15.26
N LEU A 118 3.60 2.04 -15.02
CA LEU A 118 2.67 2.85 -14.21
C LEU A 118 3.23 3.09 -12.80
N LYS A 119 3.73 2.03 -12.15
CA LYS A 119 4.37 2.12 -10.83
C LYS A 119 5.59 3.05 -10.83
N SER A 120 6.44 2.99 -11.86
CA SER A 120 7.62 3.86 -11.96
C SER A 120 7.24 5.34 -12.10
N ILE A 121 6.16 5.65 -12.82
CA ILE A 121 5.64 7.03 -12.93
C ILE A 121 5.07 7.49 -11.59
N ALA A 122 4.27 6.65 -10.94
CA ALA A 122 3.68 6.95 -9.64
C ALA A 122 4.73 7.15 -8.55
N ALA A 123 5.80 6.35 -8.54
CA ALA A 123 6.89 6.45 -7.57
C ALA A 123 7.59 7.81 -7.57
N LYS A 124 7.73 8.45 -8.75
CA LYS A 124 8.29 9.81 -8.89
C LYS A 124 7.42 10.88 -8.27
N SER A 125 6.11 10.64 -8.20
CA SER A 125 5.15 11.58 -7.61
C SER A 125 4.97 11.33 -6.12
N ASP A 126 4.82 10.06 -5.73
CA ASP A 126 4.62 9.64 -4.33
C ASP A 126 5.14 8.21 -4.10
N VAL A 127 6.42 8.12 -3.75
CA VAL A 127 7.06 6.84 -3.39
C VAL A 127 6.47 6.22 -2.11
N PHE A 128 5.94 7.04 -1.19
CA PHE A 128 5.38 6.55 0.06
C PHE A 128 4.03 5.89 -0.16
N HIS A 129 3.19 6.41 -1.06
CA HIS A 129 1.96 5.74 -1.51
C HIS A 129 2.26 4.35 -2.08
N MET A 130 3.31 4.25 -2.90
CA MET A 130 3.73 2.98 -3.49
C MET A 130 4.24 1.98 -2.46
N LEU A 131 5.12 2.42 -1.55
CA LEU A 131 5.73 1.58 -0.52
C LEU A 131 4.76 1.17 0.58
N SER A 132 3.82 2.05 0.97
CA SER A 132 2.78 1.74 1.95
C SER A 132 1.74 0.73 1.45
N GLY A 133 1.66 0.54 0.12
CA GLY A 133 0.69 -0.37 -0.49
C GLY A 133 -0.75 0.13 -0.41
N MET A 134 -0.97 1.44 -0.25
CA MET A 134 -2.31 2.01 -0.13
C MET A 134 -3.21 1.72 -1.35
N TRP A 135 -2.60 1.53 -2.51
CA TRP A 135 -3.20 1.08 -3.77
C TRP A 135 -3.64 -0.41 -3.80
N LYS A 136 -3.41 -1.17 -2.72
CA LYS A 136 -3.76 -2.60 -2.59
C LYS A 136 -4.79 -2.85 -1.50
N SER A 137 -5.47 -4.00 -1.56
CA SER A 137 -6.37 -4.42 -0.48
C SER A 137 -5.58 -4.75 0.80
N PRO A 138 -6.16 -4.54 2.00
CA PRO A 138 -5.48 -4.82 3.27
C PRO A 138 -4.83 -6.21 3.37
N ALA A 139 -5.49 -7.27 2.88
CA ALA A 139 -4.91 -8.61 2.93
C ALA A 139 -3.71 -8.77 1.99
N GLU A 140 -3.72 -8.15 0.80
CA GLU A 140 -2.55 -8.16 -0.10
C GLU A 140 -1.35 -7.45 0.52
N ARG A 141 -1.57 -6.36 1.27
CA ARG A 141 -0.48 -5.59 1.90
C ARG A 141 0.34 -6.42 2.89
N CYS A 142 -0.28 -7.41 3.54
CA CYS A 142 0.43 -8.32 4.46
C CYS A 142 1.54 -9.13 3.77
N PHE A 143 1.48 -9.29 2.45
CA PHE A 143 2.44 -10.06 1.66
C PHE A 143 3.31 -9.16 0.78
N MET A 144 3.28 -7.84 0.98
CA MET A 144 4.10 -6.91 0.23
C MET A 144 5.53 -6.84 0.77
N TRP A 145 6.46 -6.68 -0.16
CA TRP A 145 7.87 -6.43 0.04
C TRP A 145 8.30 -5.37 -0.98
N ILE A 146 8.84 -4.23 -0.54
CA ILE A 146 9.29 -3.11 -1.40
C ILE A 146 8.31 -2.85 -2.57
N GLY A 147 7.10 -2.44 -2.22
CA GLY A 147 6.04 -2.05 -3.17
C GLY A 147 5.46 -3.18 -4.03
N GLY A 148 5.68 -4.46 -3.75
CA GLY A 148 5.06 -5.56 -4.51
C GLY A 148 5.25 -6.93 -3.87
N PHE A 149 5.14 -8.02 -4.63
CA PHE A 149 5.35 -9.38 -4.12
C PHE A 149 6.84 -9.77 -4.09
N ARG A 150 7.22 -10.79 -3.33
CA ARG A 150 8.54 -11.44 -3.47
C ARG A 150 8.52 -12.42 -4.64
N SER A 151 9.48 -12.29 -5.54
CA SER A 151 9.67 -13.16 -6.70
C SER A 151 9.97 -14.59 -6.28
N SER A 152 10.80 -14.78 -5.24
CA SER A 152 11.14 -16.11 -4.70
C SER A 152 9.90 -16.86 -4.18
N GLU A 153 9.03 -16.19 -3.44
CA GLU A 153 7.77 -16.76 -2.93
C GLU A 153 6.80 -17.07 -4.06
N LEU A 154 6.74 -16.21 -5.10
CA LEU A 154 5.91 -16.48 -6.27
C LEU A 154 6.37 -17.76 -6.99
N LEU A 155 7.68 -17.93 -7.20
CA LEU A 155 8.26 -19.11 -7.83
C LEU A 155 8.02 -20.38 -7.01
N LYS A 156 8.09 -20.28 -5.68
CA LYS A 156 7.77 -21.39 -4.77
C LYS A 156 6.32 -21.85 -4.92
N ILE A 157 5.36 -20.92 -5.01
CA ILE A 157 3.95 -21.24 -5.27
C ILE A 157 3.81 -21.97 -6.61
N LEU A 158 4.47 -21.46 -7.66
CA LEU A 158 4.39 -22.03 -9.00
C LEU A 158 4.97 -23.45 -9.08
N GLY A 159 6.10 -23.70 -8.42
CA GLY A 159 6.72 -25.02 -8.39
C GLY A 159 5.80 -26.12 -7.87
N ASN A 160 4.86 -25.77 -6.97
CA ASN A 160 3.89 -26.72 -6.40
C ASN A 160 2.62 -26.92 -7.25
N HIS A 161 2.42 -26.12 -8.30
CA HIS A 161 1.17 -26.10 -9.07
C HIS A 161 1.37 -26.36 -10.57
N LEU A 162 2.60 -26.29 -11.06
CA LEU A 162 2.94 -26.57 -12.45
C LEU A 162 3.42 -28.02 -12.57
N GLU A 163 2.50 -28.95 -12.79
CA GLU A 163 2.84 -30.32 -13.19
C GLU A 163 2.22 -30.64 -14.57
N PRO A 164 2.93 -31.36 -15.46
CA PRO A 164 4.31 -31.86 -15.34
C PRO A 164 5.38 -30.80 -15.72
N LEU A 165 6.54 -30.84 -15.06
CA LEU A 165 7.78 -30.12 -15.40
C LEU A 165 8.90 -31.12 -15.64
N THR A 166 9.84 -30.81 -16.54
CA THR A 166 11.05 -31.62 -16.70
C THR A 166 12.06 -31.33 -15.59
N ASP A 167 13.00 -32.25 -15.33
CA ASP A 167 14.08 -32.04 -14.36
C ASP A 167 14.90 -30.78 -14.66
N GLN A 168 15.13 -30.50 -15.95
CA GLN A 168 15.81 -29.28 -16.38
C GLN A 168 15.00 -28.02 -16.03
N GLN A 169 13.67 -28.06 -16.21
CA GLN A 169 12.80 -26.94 -15.86
C GLN A 169 12.72 -26.74 -14.34
N LEU A 170 12.62 -27.82 -13.56
CA LEU A 170 12.64 -27.77 -12.11
C LEU A 170 13.95 -27.16 -11.60
N MET A 171 15.10 -27.63 -12.09
CA MET A 171 16.40 -27.02 -11.75
C MET A 171 16.46 -25.54 -12.15
N GLY A 172 15.94 -25.18 -13.33
CA GLY A 172 15.86 -23.79 -13.78
C GLY A 172 15.04 -22.91 -12.85
N ILE A 173 13.86 -23.37 -12.40
CA ILE A 173 13.00 -22.66 -11.46
C ILE A 173 13.68 -22.53 -10.09
N CYS A 174 14.30 -23.59 -9.57
CA CYS A 174 15.04 -23.56 -8.30
C CYS A 174 16.20 -22.56 -8.33
N ASN A 175 16.99 -22.54 -9.41
CA ASN A 175 18.08 -21.57 -9.59
C ASN A 175 17.56 -20.13 -9.69
N LEU A 176 16.44 -19.93 -10.40
CA LEU A 176 15.80 -18.63 -10.51
C LEU A 176 15.24 -18.16 -9.16
N GLN A 177 14.68 -19.07 -8.37
CA GLN A 177 14.19 -18.79 -7.02
C GLN A 177 15.34 -18.38 -6.09
N GLN A 178 16.43 -19.14 -6.09
CA GLN A 178 17.60 -18.84 -5.26
C GLN A 178 18.23 -17.50 -5.63
N SER A 179 18.44 -17.24 -6.92
CA SER A 179 19.02 -15.96 -7.38
C SER A 179 18.09 -14.78 -7.10
N SER A 180 16.77 -14.95 -7.27
CA SER A 180 15.78 -13.94 -6.88
C SER A 180 15.86 -13.65 -5.38
N GLN A 181 15.88 -14.68 -4.53
CA GLN A 181 15.97 -14.51 -3.07
C GLN A 181 17.23 -13.73 -2.66
N GLN A 182 18.39 -14.05 -3.24
CA GLN A 182 19.64 -13.32 -2.95
C GLN A 182 19.54 -11.83 -3.30
N ALA A 183 18.96 -11.50 -4.46
CA ALA A 183 18.74 -10.12 -4.85
C ALA A 183 17.73 -9.41 -3.93
N GLU A 184 16.66 -10.10 -3.52
CA GLU A 184 15.70 -9.57 -2.55
C GLU A 184 16.33 -9.30 -1.18
N ASP A 185 17.21 -10.18 -0.71
CA ASP A 185 17.89 -10.02 0.57
C ASP A 185 18.87 -8.84 0.52
N ALA A 186 19.62 -8.69 -0.58
CA ALA A 186 20.50 -7.54 -0.79
C ALA A 186 19.73 -6.21 -0.81
N LEU A 187 18.58 -6.16 -1.50
CA LEU A 187 17.72 -4.98 -1.52
C LEU A 187 17.11 -4.69 -0.13
N SER A 188 16.72 -5.72 0.61
CA SER A 188 16.19 -5.57 1.98
C SER A 188 17.24 -4.99 2.92
N GLN A 189 18.46 -5.52 2.88
CA GLN A 189 19.60 -5.01 3.67
C GLN A 189 19.94 -3.56 3.31
N GLY A 190 19.90 -3.21 2.01
CA GLY A 190 20.10 -1.82 1.58
C GLY A 190 19.03 -0.87 2.10
N MET A 191 17.76 -1.29 2.12
CA MET A 191 16.65 -0.51 2.69
C MET A 191 16.80 -0.35 4.21
N GLU A 192 17.20 -1.40 4.93
CA GLU A 192 17.48 -1.34 6.37
C GLU A 192 18.63 -0.38 6.69
N ALA A 193 19.72 -0.42 5.91
CA ALA A 193 20.83 0.51 6.05
C ALA A 193 20.42 1.96 5.79
N LEU A 194 19.56 2.20 4.79
CA LEU A 194 18.98 3.52 4.53
C LEU A 194 18.14 4.01 5.72
N GLN A 195 17.29 3.15 6.27
CA GLN A 195 16.46 3.47 7.43
C GLN A 195 17.30 3.79 8.67
N GLN A 196 18.35 3.00 8.93
CA GLN A 196 19.28 3.28 10.02
C GLN A 196 19.98 4.63 9.82
N SER A 197 20.45 4.89 8.59
CA SER A 197 21.07 6.16 8.24
C SER A 197 20.12 7.35 8.43
N LEU A 198 18.82 7.18 8.17
CA LEU A 198 17.80 8.19 8.45
C LEU A 198 17.64 8.41 9.95
N VAL A 199 17.57 7.35 10.75
CA VAL A 199 17.50 7.43 12.23
C VAL A 199 18.70 8.19 12.79
N ASP A 200 19.90 7.90 12.31
CA ASP A 200 21.12 8.57 12.76
C ASP A 200 21.10 10.07 12.41
N THR A 201 20.61 10.44 11.22
CA THR A 201 20.48 11.85 10.83
C THR A 201 19.43 12.59 11.64
N LEU A 202 18.28 11.96 11.91
CA LEU A 202 17.20 12.58 12.67
C LEU A 202 17.54 12.69 14.17
N SER A 203 18.34 11.76 14.70
CA SER A 203 18.74 11.74 16.11
C SER A 203 19.91 12.67 16.45
N ALA A 204 20.75 13.02 15.46
CA ALA A 204 21.85 13.97 15.64
C ALA A 204 21.40 15.37 16.13
N GLY A 205 20.12 15.74 15.94
CA GLY A 205 19.54 17.01 16.39
C GLY A 205 19.11 17.08 17.85
N PHE A 206 19.02 15.95 18.55
CA PHE A 206 18.58 15.93 19.94
C PHE A 206 19.61 16.54 20.92
N THR A 207 20.88 16.58 20.53
CA THR A 207 21.99 17.07 21.38
C THR A 207 22.40 18.51 21.07
N SER A 208 21.98 19.07 19.93
CA SER A 208 22.24 20.45 19.54
C SER A 208 21.21 21.40 20.13
N SER A 209 21.68 22.46 20.81
CA SER A 209 20.87 23.53 21.39
C SER A 209 20.02 24.27 20.33
N GLY A 210 18.84 23.75 20.00
CA GLY A 210 17.66 24.49 19.52
C GLY A 210 17.81 25.45 18.33
N ASN A 211 18.88 25.36 17.54
CA ASN A 211 19.12 26.25 16.40
C ASN A 211 18.34 25.76 15.17
N VAL A 212 17.44 26.59 14.68
CA VAL A 212 16.58 26.30 13.52
C VAL A 212 17.41 25.96 12.27
N ALA A 213 18.59 26.57 12.11
CA ALA A 213 19.48 26.29 10.98
C ALA A 213 20.01 24.85 10.99
N ASP A 214 20.36 24.32 12.17
CA ASP A 214 20.89 22.96 12.31
C ASP A 214 19.79 21.91 12.05
N TYR A 215 18.58 22.17 12.56
CA TYR A 215 17.40 21.34 12.26
C TYR A 215 17.08 21.32 10.77
N MET A 216 17.08 22.49 10.11
CA MET A 216 16.83 22.58 8.67
C MET A 216 17.89 21.84 7.85
N GLY A 217 19.17 21.95 8.24
CA GLY A 217 20.26 21.19 7.60
C GLY A 217 20.07 19.68 7.74
N GLN A 218 19.68 19.19 8.93
CA GLN A 218 19.39 17.77 9.16
C GLN A 218 18.19 17.29 8.36
N MET A 219 17.10 18.07 8.30
CA MET A 219 15.94 17.73 7.47
C MET A 219 16.29 17.70 5.99
N ALA A 220 17.15 18.60 5.50
CA ALA A 220 17.61 18.57 4.11
C ALA A 220 18.41 17.29 3.79
N ILE A 221 19.28 16.85 4.70
CA ILE A 221 20.02 15.58 4.56
C ILE A 221 19.04 14.39 4.58
N ALA A 222 18.08 14.38 5.51
CA ALA A 222 17.07 13.33 5.60
C ALA A 222 16.21 13.26 4.34
N MET A 223 15.75 14.41 3.81
CA MET A 223 15.04 14.51 2.54
C MET A 223 15.87 13.96 1.38
N GLY A 224 17.17 14.32 1.32
CA GLY A 224 18.09 13.75 0.33
C GLY A 224 18.15 12.22 0.39
N LYS A 225 18.18 11.64 1.59
CA LYS A 225 18.13 10.18 1.76
C LYS A 225 16.80 9.57 1.32
N LEU A 226 15.68 10.22 1.59
CA LEU A 226 14.36 9.73 1.17
C LEU A 226 14.22 9.60 -0.35
N THR A 227 14.96 10.40 -1.14
CA THR A 227 14.96 10.26 -2.61
C THR A 227 15.47 8.89 -3.07
N THR A 228 16.31 8.22 -2.28
CA THR A 228 16.83 6.88 -2.61
C THR A 228 15.77 5.78 -2.52
N LEU A 229 14.63 6.03 -1.87
CA LEU A 229 13.51 5.09 -1.80
C LEU A 229 12.95 4.75 -3.19
N GLU A 230 12.95 5.73 -4.12
CA GLU A 230 12.50 5.51 -5.49
C GLU A 230 13.38 4.44 -6.18
N ASN A 231 14.69 4.50 -5.96
CA ASN A 231 15.64 3.56 -6.55
C ASN A 231 15.42 2.14 -6.02
N PHE A 232 15.18 1.96 -4.72
CA PHE A 232 14.87 0.65 -4.16
C PHE A 232 13.59 0.06 -4.74
N LEU A 233 12.54 0.89 -4.85
CA LEU A 233 11.28 0.47 -5.46
C LEU A 233 11.46 0.08 -6.93
N HIS A 234 12.21 0.88 -7.68
CA HIS A 234 12.52 0.60 -9.09
C HIS A 234 13.32 -0.70 -9.26
N GLN A 235 14.36 -0.92 -8.45
CA GLN A 235 15.16 -2.15 -8.49
C GLN A 235 14.34 -3.39 -8.12
N ALA A 236 13.44 -3.28 -7.12
CA ALA A 236 12.54 -4.37 -6.76
C ALA A 236 11.55 -4.71 -7.89
N ASP A 237 11.03 -3.70 -8.61
CA ASP A 237 10.16 -3.93 -9.77
C ASP A 237 10.90 -4.50 -10.97
N LEU A 238 12.13 -4.06 -11.22
CA LEU A 238 13.00 -4.64 -12.24
C LEU A 238 13.27 -6.12 -11.96
N LEU A 239 13.57 -6.47 -10.70
CA LEU A 239 13.75 -7.86 -10.29
C LEU A 239 12.51 -8.70 -10.60
N ARG A 240 11.30 -8.22 -10.27
CA ARG A 240 10.05 -8.92 -10.58
C ARG A 240 9.85 -9.12 -12.08
N GLN A 241 10.09 -8.08 -12.86
CA GLN A 241 9.96 -8.13 -14.31
C GLN A 241 10.93 -9.15 -14.91
N GLN A 242 12.20 -9.10 -14.49
CA GLN A 242 13.23 -10.05 -14.91
C GLN A 242 12.89 -11.48 -14.50
N THR A 243 12.41 -11.71 -13.27
CA THR A 243 11.97 -13.04 -12.83
C THR A 243 10.86 -13.58 -13.73
N LEU A 244 9.84 -12.80 -14.05
CA LEU A 244 8.74 -13.23 -14.93
C LEU A 244 9.26 -13.57 -16.34
N GLN A 245 10.18 -12.77 -16.88
CA GLN A 245 10.78 -13.02 -18.19
C GLN A 245 11.65 -14.29 -18.20
N GLN A 246 12.47 -14.52 -17.17
CA GLN A 246 13.27 -15.75 -17.08
C GLN A 246 12.39 -16.98 -16.87
N LEU A 247 11.33 -16.87 -16.06
CA LEU A 247 10.35 -17.94 -15.91
C LEU A 247 9.70 -18.30 -17.24
N HIS A 248 9.28 -17.31 -18.03
CA HIS A 248 8.74 -17.54 -19.37
C HIS A 248 9.73 -18.25 -20.32
N ARG A 249 11.04 -18.01 -20.17
CA ARG A 249 12.09 -18.70 -20.96
C ARG A 249 12.31 -20.15 -20.53
N ILE A 250 12.09 -20.47 -19.24
CA ILE A 250 12.23 -21.84 -18.71
C ILE A 250 11.02 -22.69 -19.13
N LEU A 251 9.83 -22.11 -19.15
CA LEU A 251 8.58 -22.81 -19.37
C LEU A 251 8.25 -22.94 -20.87
N THR A 252 7.52 -23.99 -21.23
CA THR A 252 6.79 -24.02 -22.51
C THR A 252 5.66 -23.00 -22.51
N THR A 253 5.16 -22.62 -23.69
CA THR A 253 4.02 -21.68 -23.81
C THR A 253 2.81 -22.11 -22.97
N ARG A 254 2.48 -23.41 -22.96
CA ARG A 254 1.35 -23.93 -22.17
C ARG A 254 1.60 -23.91 -20.67
N GLN A 255 2.82 -24.21 -20.23
CA GLN A 255 3.20 -24.09 -18.82
C GLN A 255 3.22 -22.62 -18.39
N ALA A 256 3.69 -21.70 -19.23
CA ALA A 256 3.66 -20.27 -18.95
C ALA A 256 2.22 -19.73 -18.83
N ALA A 257 1.32 -20.14 -19.73
CA ALA A 257 -0.10 -19.81 -19.61
C ALA A 257 -0.68 -20.28 -18.26
N ARG A 258 -0.42 -21.53 -17.87
CA ARG A 258 -0.84 -22.06 -16.57
C ARG A 258 -0.21 -21.30 -15.40
N ALA A 259 1.07 -20.94 -15.50
CA ALA A 259 1.75 -20.16 -14.47
C ALA A 259 1.08 -18.80 -14.26
N LEU A 260 0.76 -18.10 -15.35
CA LEU A 260 0.04 -16.82 -15.29
C LEU A 260 -1.34 -16.96 -14.66
N LEU A 261 -2.07 -18.05 -14.95
CA LEU A 261 -3.34 -18.36 -14.28
C LEU A 261 -3.15 -18.56 -12.77
N VAL A 262 -2.17 -19.37 -12.35
CA VAL A 262 -1.87 -19.60 -10.92
C VAL A 262 -1.50 -18.30 -10.20
N ILE A 263 -0.68 -17.44 -10.82
CA ILE A 263 -0.32 -16.13 -10.28
C ILE A 263 -1.58 -15.27 -10.08
N SER A 264 -2.44 -15.21 -11.10
CA SER A 264 -3.66 -14.40 -11.06
C SER A 264 -4.67 -14.92 -10.02
N ASP A 265 -4.84 -16.24 -9.93
CA ASP A 265 -5.73 -16.88 -8.96
C ASP A 265 -5.23 -16.64 -7.53
N TYR A 266 -3.92 -16.72 -7.29
CA TYR A 266 -3.34 -16.41 -5.99
C TYR A 266 -3.62 -14.96 -5.57
N MET A 267 -3.34 -13.98 -6.44
CA MET A 267 -3.59 -12.56 -6.14
C MET A 267 -5.08 -12.28 -5.95
N SER A 268 -5.96 -12.92 -6.73
CA SER A 268 -7.41 -12.79 -6.60
C SER A 268 -7.93 -13.37 -5.30
N ARG A 269 -7.36 -14.48 -4.81
CA ARG A 269 -7.68 -15.04 -3.50
C ARG A 269 -7.30 -14.12 -2.35
N LEU A 270 -6.17 -13.40 -2.43
CA LEU A 270 -5.81 -12.39 -1.43
C LEU A 270 -6.85 -11.24 -1.40
N ARG A 271 -7.28 -10.75 -2.57
CA ARG A 271 -8.34 -9.73 -2.67
C ARG A 271 -9.68 -10.23 -2.12
N ALA A 272 -10.06 -11.46 -2.44
CA ALA A 272 -11.27 -12.09 -1.91
C ALA A 272 -11.21 -12.23 -0.39
N LEU A 273 -10.06 -12.65 0.16
CA LEU A 273 -9.85 -12.74 1.61
C LEU A 273 -10.06 -11.38 2.29
N SER A 274 -9.54 -10.30 1.72
CA SER A 274 -9.77 -8.95 2.24
C SER A 274 -11.25 -8.59 2.26
N SER A 275 -11.98 -8.94 1.19
CA SER A 275 -13.42 -8.66 1.06
C SER A 275 -14.25 -9.45 2.09
N LEU A 276 -13.95 -10.75 2.24
CA LEU A 276 -14.59 -11.61 3.24
C LEU A 276 -14.30 -11.13 4.66
N TRP A 277 -13.06 -10.71 4.94
CA TRP A 277 -12.70 -10.13 6.24
C TRP A 277 -13.54 -8.89 6.55
N LEU A 278 -13.71 -7.98 5.58
CA LEU A 278 -14.52 -6.77 5.78
C LEU A 278 -16.01 -7.05 5.96
N ALA A 279 -16.52 -8.11 5.32
CA ALA A 279 -17.93 -8.52 5.38
C ALA A 279 -18.30 -9.35 6.62
N ARG A 280 -17.33 -9.75 7.45
CA ARG A 280 -17.59 -10.56 8.64
C ARG A 280 -18.53 -9.84 9.63
N PRO A 281 -19.41 -10.57 10.36
CA PRO A 281 -20.20 -9.99 11.43
C PRO A 281 -19.30 -9.30 12.45
N LYS A 282 -19.69 -8.09 12.90
CA LYS A 282 -19.05 -7.39 14.01
C LYS A 282 -19.97 -7.55 15.22
N ASP A 283 -19.46 -8.19 16.26
CA ASP A 283 -20.11 -8.25 17.57
C ASP A 283 -20.13 -6.86 18.24
#